data_AF-A0A3M1A1V1-F1
#
_entry.id   AF-A0A3M1A1V1-F1
#
_cell.length_a   1.000
_cell.length_b   1.000
_cell.length_c   1.000
_cell.angle_alpha   90.00
_cell.angle_beta   90.00
_cell.angle_gamma   90.00
#
_symmetry.space_group_name_H-M   'P 1'
#
loop_
_entity.id
_entity.type
_entity.pdbx_description
1 polymer ?
#
loop_
_entity_poly.entity_id
_entity_poly.type
_entity_poly.pdbx_seq_one_letter_code
_entity_poly.pdbx_strand_id
1 'polypeptide(L)'
;MRESGARPYATAPFGDIVLAPAFLPANLLLLASVLLLRRIDQTRSALVLIVLAPGFLFITFQNWGNDALWLVALGIALPATAQLAEMGRPARGGGDALTVAAGWLALALIAPVMVNLAVSPLRHFRLDRAQTAPLLGEAHPDFRATRSVADDIRVSLPGLDALDSDAELLACQLTNGYAAAMGRIAERLAEDPRVAGKAALVADSVSPLHLMGPFAPIRHGAVWYYGGTETLRAADFIVAPVCPTAPNVRAAMLEAIRDDPALSLTEIDRTDDYVLYALGR
;
A
#
# COMPACT_ATOMS: atom_id res chain seq x y z
N MET A 1 25.12 -1.08 0.13
CA MET A 1 23.78 -0.57 -0.25
C MET A 1 23.14 -0.06 1.01
N ARG A 2 23.12 1.26 1.23
CA ARG A 2 22.28 1.83 2.29
C ARG A 2 20.84 1.64 1.83
N GLU A 3 20.04 0.93 2.61
CA GLU A 3 18.59 0.87 2.37
C GLU A 3 18.10 2.32 2.42
N SER A 4 17.59 2.83 1.29
CA SER A 4 16.89 4.11 1.30
C SER A 4 15.80 3.99 2.37
N GLY A 5 15.67 4.95 3.29
CA GLY A 5 14.57 4.98 4.27
C GLY A 5 13.17 5.04 3.64
N ALA A 6 13.08 5.00 2.32
CA ALA A 6 11.90 4.83 1.51
C ALA A 6 11.48 3.36 1.41
N ARG A 7 10.17 3.14 1.28
CA ARG A 7 9.56 1.81 1.29
C ARG A 7 9.82 1.09 -0.04
N PRO A 8 10.64 0.03 -0.10
CA PRO A 8 10.97 -0.63 -1.38
C PRO A 8 9.87 -1.60 -1.85
N TYR A 9 8.85 -1.86 -1.02
CA TYR A 9 7.78 -2.81 -1.28
C TYR A 9 6.44 -2.34 -0.70
N ALA A 10 5.34 -2.98 -1.12
CA ALA A 10 3.99 -2.49 -0.85
C ALA A 10 3.51 -2.62 0.59
N THR A 11 4.14 -3.42 1.48
CA THR A 11 3.90 -3.41 2.95
C THR A 11 5.06 -4.06 3.72
N ALA A 12 4.98 -5.32 4.15
CA ALA A 12 6.04 -5.97 4.92
C ALA A 12 7.14 -6.57 4.01
N PRO A 13 8.39 -6.70 4.49
CA PRO A 13 9.44 -7.39 3.76
C PRO A 13 9.04 -8.84 3.45
N PHE A 14 9.53 -9.37 2.33
CA PHE A 14 9.17 -10.74 1.91
C PHE A 14 9.53 -11.80 2.96
N GLY A 15 10.64 -11.64 3.68
CA GLY A 15 11.03 -12.53 4.78
C GLY A 15 9.97 -12.60 5.89
N ASP A 16 9.34 -11.47 6.22
CA ASP A 16 8.29 -11.41 7.22
C ASP A 16 7.02 -12.12 6.74
N ILE A 17 6.66 -11.98 5.46
CA ILE A 17 5.51 -12.72 4.87
C ILE A 17 5.68 -14.24 5.04
N VAL A 18 6.92 -14.73 4.97
CA VAL A 18 7.21 -16.16 5.09
C VAL A 18 7.28 -16.61 6.55
N LEU A 19 7.91 -15.82 7.42
CA LEU A 19 8.36 -16.28 8.74
C LEU A 19 7.71 -15.57 9.94
N ALA A 20 7.15 -14.37 9.76
CA ALA A 20 6.64 -13.61 10.89
C ALA A 20 5.38 -14.27 11.48
N PRO A 21 5.20 -14.20 12.82
CA PRO A 21 4.10 -14.89 13.51
C PRO A 21 2.70 -14.62 12.94
N ALA A 22 2.47 -13.41 12.42
CA ALA A 22 1.20 -13.01 11.83
C ALA A 22 0.80 -13.87 10.60
N PHE A 23 1.77 -14.39 9.85
CA PHE A 23 1.54 -15.15 8.62
C PHE A 23 1.68 -16.67 8.80
N LEU A 24 2.27 -17.11 9.92
CA LEU A 24 2.51 -18.53 10.19
C LEU A 24 1.26 -19.40 10.10
N PRO A 25 0.07 -19.02 10.63
CA PRO A 25 -1.11 -19.88 10.54
C PRO A 25 -1.49 -20.23 9.09
N ALA A 26 -1.46 -19.25 8.19
CA ALA A 26 -1.75 -19.46 6.77
C ALA A 26 -0.68 -20.31 6.10
N ASN A 27 0.60 -20.00 6.32
CA ASN A 27 1.72 -20.72 5.71
C ASN A 27 1.80 -22.18 6.16
N LEU A 28 1.57 -22.45 7.46
CA LEU A 28 1.51 -23.80 8.01
C LEU A 28 0.30 -24.56 7.45
N LEU A 29 -0.85 -23.90 7.29
CA LEU A 29 -2.03 -24.51 6.68
C LEU A 29 -1.78 -24.88 5.21
N LEU A 30 -1.08 -24.03 4.46
CA LEU A 30 -0.68 -24.32 3.08
C LEU A 30 0.20 -25.58 3.00
N LEU A 31 1.19 -25.70 3.88
CA LEU A 31 2.05 -26.90 3.96
C LEU A 31 1.27 -28.14 4.41
N ALA A 32 0.44 -28.02 5.44
CA ALA A 32 -0.39 -29.11 5.94
C ALA A 32 -1.36 -29.61 4.85
N SER A 33 -1.89 -28.71 4.04
CA SER A 33 -2.79 -29.04 2.93
C SER A 33 -2.14 -29.95 1.89
N VAL A 34 -0.85 -29.73 1.57
CA VAL A 34 -0.10 -30.63 0.68
C VAL A 34 -0.03 -32.04 1.28
N LEU A 35 0.26 -32.15 2.58
CA LEU A 35 0.35 -33.45 3.27
C LEU A 35 -1.01 -34.16 3.34
N LEU A 36 -2.08 -33.42 3.60
CA LEU A 36 -3.44 -33.95 3.65
C LEU A 36 -3.90 -34.45 2.28
N LEU A 37 -3.67 -33.69 1.22
CA LEU A 37 -3.94 -34.13 -0.15
C LEU A 37 -3.17 -35.39 -0.54
N ARG A 38 -1.91 -35.52 -0.10
CA ARG A 38 -1.14 -36.76 -0.29
C ARG A 38 -1.73 -37.94 0.48
N ARG A 39 -2.25 -37.72 1.68
CA ARG A 39 -2.83 -38.76 2.54
C ARG A 39 -4.11 -39.37 1.96
N ILE A 40 -4.86 -38.60 1.16
CA ILE A 40 -6.08 -39.06 0.47
C ILE A 40 -5.80 -39.48 -0.99
N ASP A 41 -4.54 -39.79 -1.32
CA ASP A 41 -4.06 -40.21 -2.65
C ASP A 41 -4.31 -39.19 -3.78
N GLN A 42 -4.48 -37.90 -3.45
CA GLN A 42 -4.66 -36.80 -4.40
C GLN A 42 -3.32 -36.16 -4.77
N THR A 43 -2.39 -36.99 -5.29
CA THR A 43 -1.00 -36.58 -5.58
C THR A 43 -0.90 -35.45 -6.61
N ARG A 44 -1.78 -35.45 -7.63
CA ARG A 44 -1.80 -34.39 -8.64
C ARG A 44 -2.17 -33.04 -8.03
N SER A 45 -3.21 -33.00 -7.21
CA SER A 45 -3.64 -31.78 -6.51
C SER A 45 -2.57 -31.28 -5.53
N ALA A 46 -1.90 -32.21 -4.81
CA ALA A 46 -0.79 -31.87 -3.94
C ALA A 46 0.39 -31.23 -4.72
N LEU A 47 0.73 -31.77 -5.90
CA LEU A 47 1.79 -31.21 -6.76
C LEU A 47 1.42 -29.81 -7.28
N VAL A 48 0.18 -29.62 -7.72
CA VAL A 48 -0.32 -28.31 -8.14
C VAL A 48 -0.18 -27.31 -7.01
N LEU A 49 -0.55 -27.69 -5.78
CA LEU A 49 -0.45 -26.80 -4.63
C LEU A 49 1.00 -26.42 -4.30
N ILE A 50 1.96 -27.36 -4.41
CA ILE A 50 3.40 -27.07 -4.25
C ILE A 50 3.86 -26.04 -5.29
N VAL A 51 3.46 -26.21 -6.55
CA VAL A 51 3.85 -25.28 -7.64
C VAL A 51 3.23 -23.89 -7.44
N LEU A 52 2.01 -23.81 -6.91
CA LEU A 52 1.32 -22.54 -6.65
C LEU A 52 1.81 -21.83 -5.38
N ALA A 53 2.38 -22.55 -4.41
CA ALA A 53 2.76 -21.99 -3.11
C ALA A 53 3.68 -20.74 -3.20
N PRO A 54 4.74 -20.71 -4.05
CA PRO A 54 5.54 -19.49 -4.23
C PRO A 54 4.72 -18.31 -4.77
N GLY A 55 3.80 -18.58 -5.70
CA GLY A 55 2.90 -17.57 -6.26
C GLY A 55 1.94 -17.01 -5.20
N PHE A 56 1.42 -17.85 -4.31
CA PHE A 56 0.57 -17.43 -3.19
C PHE A 56 1.30 -16.49 -2.23
N LEU A 57 2.52 -16.83 -1.83
CA LEU A 57 3.36 -15.97 -0.99
C LEU A 57 3.70 -14.65 -1.69
N PHE A 58 3.97 -14.70 -3.00
CA PHE A 58 4.25 -13.51 -3.79
C PHE A 58 3.04 -12.57 -3.92
N ILE A 59 1.83 -13.12 -4.14
CA ILE A 59 0.58 -12.33 -4.16
C ILE A 59 0.38 -11.63 -2.81
N THR A 60 0.58 -12.35 -1.71
CA THR A 60 0.50 -11.78 -0.36
C THR A 60 1.52 -10.66 -0.15
N PHE A 61 2.74 -10.82 -0.65
CA PHE A 61 3.79 -9.80 -0.58
C PHE A 61 3.44 -8.53 -1.38
N GLN A 62 2.85 -8.68 -2.57
CA GLN A 62 2.47 -7.55 -3.43
C GLN A 62 1.18 -6.85 -2.99
N ASN A 63 0.32 -7.54 -2.24
CA ASN A 63 -0.92 -6.97 -1.75
C ASN A 63 -0.70 -5.98 -0.60
N TRP A 64 -1.33 -4.81 -0.68
CA TRP A 64 -1.36 -3.88 0.44
C TRP A 64 -2.12 -4.49 1.61
N GLY A 65 -1.55 -4.44 2.81
CA GLY A 65 -2.10 -5.10 4.00
C GLY A 65 -1.73 -6.57 4.12
N ASN A 66 -1.07 -7.14 3.09
CA ASN A 66 -0.54 -8.50 3.09
C ASN A 66 -1.57 -9.60 3.43
N ASP A 67 -2.83 -9.44 3.00
CA ASP A 67 -3.83 -10.48 3.20
C ASP A 67 -3.56 -11.71 2.33
N ALA A 68 -3.69 -12.90 2.92
CA ALA A 68 -3.54 -14.19 2.25
C ALA A 68 -4.81 -14.58 1.48
N LEU A 69 -5.19 -13.79 0.47
CA LEU A 69 -6.44 -13.98 -0.31
C LEU A 69 -6.57 -15.38 -0.96
N TRP A 70 -5.45 -16.04 -1.24
CA TRP A 70 -5.42 -17.41 -1.76
C TRP A 70 -6.02 -18.45 -0.78
N LEU A 71 -6.19 -18.12 0.50
CA LEU A 71 -6.91 -18.95 1.47
C LEU A 71 -8.37 -19.21 1.06
N VAL A 72 -8.99 -18.31 0.29
CA VAL A 72 -10.34 -18.53 -0.26
C VAL A 72 -10.33 -19.72 -1.22
N ALA A 73 -9.37 -19.73 -2.16
CA ALA A 73 -9.23 -20.81 -3.12
C ALA A 73 -8.91 -22.13 -2.41
N LEU A 74 -8.03 -22.11 -1.41
CA LEU A 74 -7.70 -23.29 -0.60
C LEU A 74 -8.93 -23.81 0.16
N GLY A 75 -9.71 -22.90 0.75
CA GLY A 75 -10.92 -23.21 1.50
C GLY A 75 -12.02 -23.87 0.69
N ILE A 76 -12.08 -23.58 -0.62
CA ILE A 76 -13.02 -24.21 -1.56
C ILE A 76 -12.43 -25.51 -2.14
N ALA A 77 -11.14 -25.48 -2.53
CA ALA A 77 -10.52 -26.59 -3.24
C ALA A 77 -10.31 -27.84 -2.37
N LEU A 78 -9.98 -27.68 -1.08
CA LEU A 78 -9.74 -28.83 -0.20
C LEU A 78 -11.01 -29.67 0.04
N PRO A 79 -12.16 -29.09 0.46
CA PRO A 79 -13.37 -29.88 0.64
C PRO A 79 -13.86 -30.49 -0.67
N ALA A 80 -13.79 -29.74 -1.78
CA ALA A 80 -14.18 -30.25 -3.10
C ALA A 80 -13.31 -31.45 -3.52
N THR A 81 -12.00 -31.36 -3.32
CA THR A 81 -11.08 -32.45 -3.68
C THR A 81 -11.27 -33.68 -2.79
N ALA A 82 -11.51 -33.48 -1.49
CA ALA A 82 -11.83 -34.56 -0.55
C ALA A 82 -13.11 -35.30 -0.97
N GLN A 83 -14.17 -34.55 -1.30
CA GLN A 83 -15.44 -35.13 -1.74
C GLN A 83 -15.30 -35.93 -3.05
N LEU A 84 -14.51 -35.44 -4.01
CA LEU A 84 -14.21 -36.17 -5.25
C LEU A 84 -13.41 -37.46 -4.97
N ALA A 85 -12.53 -37.45 -3.96
CA ALA A 85 -11.75 -38.63 -3.58
C ALA A 85 -12.62 -39.73 -2.95
N GLU A 86 -13.62 -39.35 -2.14
CA GLU A 86 -14.56 -40.27 -1.49
C GLU A 86 -15.45 -41.02 -2.48
N MET A 87 -15.93 -40.35 -3.54
CA MET A 87 -16.83 -40.96 -4.54
C MET A 87 -16.23 -42.15 -5.32
N GLY A 88 -14.91 -42.38 -5.22
CA GLY A 88 -14.20 -43.47 -5.88
C GLY A 88 -13.70 -44.60 -4.98
N ARG A 89 -13.98 -44.58 -3.66
CA ARG A 89 -13.36 -45.52 -2.70
C ARG A 89 -14.34 -46.02 -1.60
N PRO A 90 -14.20 -47.27 -1.12
CA PRO A 90 -14.85 -47.68 0.12
C PRO A 90 -14.30 -46.88 1.29
N ALA A 91 -15.18 -46.43 2.19
CA ALA A 91 -14.89 -45.52 3.31
C ALA A 91 -13.62 -45.92 4.08
N ARG A 92 -12.52 -45.19 3.86
CA ARG A 92 -11.22 -45.41 4.52
C ARG A 92 -10.83 -44.16 5.32
N GLY A 93 -11.40 -44.02 6.52
CA GLY A 93 -10.81 -43.25 7.63
C GLY A 93 -10.75 -41.72 7.47
N GLY A 94 -10.73 -40.99 8.59
CA GLY A 94 -10.94 -39.53 8.68
C GLY A 94 -9.91 -38.59 8.04
N GLY A 95 -9.12 -39.03 7.05
CA GLY A 95 -8.26 -38.15 6.24
C GLY A 95 -9.05 -37.16 5.40
N ASP A 96 -10.21 -37.58 4.88
CA ASP A 96 -11.13 -36.71 4.13
C ASP A 96 -11.73 -35.64 5.04
N ALA A 97 -12.17 -36.02 6.25
CA ALA A 97 -12.68 -35.10 7.26
C ALA A 97 -11.63 -34.05 7.69
N LEU A 98 -10.36 -34.44 7.88
CA LEU A 98 -9.28 -33.51 8.17
C LEU A 98 -8.99 -32.55 7.01
N THR A 99 -9.07 -33.04 5.77
CA THR A 99 -8.90 -32.21 4.57
C THR A 99 -10.01 -31.19 4.43
N VAL A 100 -11.27 -31.60 4.68
CA VAL A 100 -12.43 -30.70 4.73
C VAL A 100 -12.27 -29.67 5.86
N ALA A 101 -11.86 -30.10 7.06
CA ALA A 101 -11.64 -29.21 8.20
C ALA A 101 -10.53 -28.17 7.92
N ALA A 102 -9.44 -28.56 7.24
CA ALA A 102 -8.40 -27.64 6.80
C ALA A 102 -8.94 -26.59 5.82
N GLY A 103 -9.85 -26.97 4.93
CA GLY A 103 -10.57 -26.04 4.06
C GLY A 103 -11.40 -25.02 4.85
N TRP A 104 -12.19 -25.48 5.82
CA TRP A 104 -12.96 -24.58 6.70
C TRP A 104 -12.08 -23.67 7.53
N LEU A 105 -10.93 -24.15 8.01
CA LEU A 105 -9.96 -23.32 8.72
C LEU A 105 -9.38 -22.23 7.81
N ALA A 106 -9.09 -22.53 6.54
CA ALA A 106 -8.64 -21.53 5.58
C ALA A 106 -9.68 -20.42 5.39
N LEU A 107 -10.97 -20.78 5.26
CA LEU A 107 -12.07 -19.82 5.18
C LEU A 107 -12.21 -19.00 6.47
N ALA A 108 -12.06 -19.62 7.64
CA ALA A 108 -12.14 -18.92 8.92
C ALA A 108 -11.01 -17.88 9.07
N LEU A 109 -9.79 -18.21 8.66
CA LEU A 109 -8.64 -17.31 8.71
C LEU A 109 -8.82 -16.07 7.81
N ILE A 110 -9.44 -16.23 6.64
CA ILE A 110 -9.69 -15.11 5.69
C ILE A 110 -11.07 -14.45 5.87
N ALA A 111 -11.90 -14.97 6.78
CA ALA A 111 -13.28 -14.51 6.96
C ALA A 111 -13.40 -13.00 7.24
N PRO A 112 -12.58 -12.35 8.09
CA PRO A 112 -12.72 -10.92 8.34
C PRO A 112 -12.59 -10.08 7.06
N VAL A 113 -11.62 -10.43 6.20
CA VAL A 113 -11.40 -9.78 4.90
C VAL A 113 -12.59 -10.01 3.98
N MET A 114 -13.07 -11.26 3.89
CA MET A 114 -14.22 -11.61 3.04
C MET A 114 -15.51 -10.95 3.49
N VAL A 115 -15.76 -10.86 4.80
CA VAL A 115 -16.90 -10.15 5.36
C VAL A 115 -16.79 -8.66 5.05
N ASN A 116 -15.61 -8.07 5.18
CA ASN A 116 -15.42 -6.67 4.84
C ASN A 116 -15.67 -6.41 3.35
N LEU A 117 -15.16 -7.26 2.45
CA LEU A 117 -15.41 -7.18 1.01
C LEU A 117 -16.90 -7.36 0.66
N ALA A 118 -17.58 -8.30 1.29
CA ALA A 118 -19.00 -8.57 1.03
C ALA A 118 -19.92 -7.44 1.54
N VAL A 119 -19.57 -6.82 2.67
CA VAL A 119 -20.38 -5.78 3.30
C VAL A 119 -20.05 -4.37 2.77
N SER A 120 -18.87 -4.17 2.17
CA SER A 120 -18.44 -2.87 1.63
C SER A 120 -19.42 -2.28 0.60
N PRO A 121 -19.92 -3.02 -0.42
CA PRO A 121 -20.91 -2.48 -1.35
C PRO A 121 -22.20 -2.01 -0.67
N LEU A 122 -22.68 -2.74 0.35
CA LEU A 122 -23.87 -2.36 1.11
C LEU A 122 -23.64 -1.11 1.96
N ARG A 123 -22.46 -1.00 2.57
CA ARG A 123 -22.04 0.22 3.29
C ARG A 123 -21.97 1.42 2.36
N HIS A 124 -21.38 1.24 1.17
CA HIS A 124 -21.29 2.30 0.17
C HIS A 124 -22.66 2.71 -0.39
N PHE A 125 -23.56 1.75 -0.63
CA PHE A 125 -24.91 2.04 -1.10
C PHE A 125 -25.72 2.87 -0.07
N ARG A 126 -25.46 2.66 1.23
CA ARG A 126 -26.12 3.39 2.33
C ARG A 126 -25.39 4.67 2.74
N LEU A 127 -24.25 4.97 2.13
CA LEU A 127 -23.45 6.13 2.50
C LEU A 127 -24.15 7.41 2.04
N ASP A 128 -24.45 8.30 2.98
CA ASP A 128 -25.00 9.60 2.68
C ASP A 128 -23.96 10.45 1.95
N ARG A 129 -24.29 10.90 0.72
CA ARG A 129 -23.41 11.75 -0.08
C ARG A 129 -23.06 13.06 0.63
N ALA A 130 -23.90 13.58 1.51
CA ALA A 130 -23.61 14.77 2.30
C ALA A 130 -22.40 14.58 3.24
N GLN A 131 -22.13 13.34 3.66
CA GLN A 131 -21.01 12.95 4.52
C GLN A 131 -19.72 12.63 3.74
N THR A 132 -19.71 12.88 2.43
CA THR A 132 -18.57 12.63 1.56
C THR A 132 -18.03 13.90 0.93
N ALA A 133 -16.74 13.94 0.66
CA ALA A 133 -16.06 15.01 -0.06
C ALA A 133 -15.17 14.44 -1.18
N PRO A 134 -14.89 15.23 -2.24
CA PRO A 134 -13.93 14.83 -3.27
C PRO A 134 -12.56 14.54 -2.67
N LEU A 135 -11.99 13.38 -2.98
CA LEU A 135 -10.68 12.93 -2.53
C LEU A 135 -9.55 13.48 -3.40
N LEU A 136 -9.82 13.72 -4.69
CA LEU A 136 -8.84 14.17 -5.68
C LEU A 136 -9.14 15.60 -6.15
N GLY A 137 -9.74 16.41 -5.28
CA GLY A 137 -10.15 17.78 -5.60
C GLY A 137 -11.27 17.86 -6.64
N GLU A 138 -11.52 19.09 -7.11
CA GLU A 138 -12.59 19.39 -8.08
C GLU A 138 -12.31 18.88 -9.50
N ALA A 139 -11.04 18.56 -9.82
CA ALA A 139 -10.68 17.96 -11.09
C ALA A 139 -11.34 16.57 -11.30
N HIS A 140 -11.60 15.85 -10.20
CA HIS A 140 -12.19 14.52 -10.21
C HIS A 140 -13.26 14.34 -9.11
N PRO A 141 -14.44 14.97 -9.27
CA PRO A 141 -15.47 15.04 -8.23
C PRO A 141 -16.15 13.69 -7.91
N ASP A 142 -15.94 12.70 -8.77
CA ASP A 142 -16.49 11.35 -8.64
C ASP A 142 -15.71 10.47 -7.64
N PHE A 143 -14.43 10.76 -7.40
CA PHE A 143 -13.65 10.04 -6.39
C PHE A 143 -13.92 10.66 -5.04
N ARG A 144 -14.84 10.06 -4.29
CA ARG A 144 -15.29 10.59 -3.00
C ARG A 144 -14.87 9.67 -1.85
N ALA A 145 -14.48 10.28 -0.75
CA ALA A 145 -14.26 9.60 0.52
C ALA A 145 -15.15 10.21 1.61
N THR A 146 -15.26 9.55 2.76
CA THR A 146 -15.91 10.17 3.93
C THR A 146 -15.16 11.45 4.29
N ARG A 147 -15.88 12.48 4.75
CA ARG A 147 -15.26 13.76 5.15
C ARG A 147 -14.20 13.59 6.23
N SER A 148 -14.36 12.61 7.11
CA SER A 148 -13.34 12.25 8.10
C SER A 148 -12.01 11.77 7.49
N VAL A 149 -11.99 11.30 6.25
CA VAL A 149 -10.77 10.88 5.54
C VAL A 149 -10.30 11.99 4.61
N ALA A 150 -11.23 12.68 3.94
CA ALA A 150 -10.92 13.73 2.99
C ALA A 150 -10.47 15.03 3.68
N ASP A 151 -11.22 15.50 4.68
CA ASP A 151 -11.16 16.87 5.21
C ASP A 151 -10.48 16.97 6.59
N ASP A 152 -10.55 15.91 7.42
CA ASP A 152 -10.07 15.93 8.80
C ASP A 152 -8.55 15.74 8.88
N ILE A 153 -7.82 16.86 8.83
CA ILE A 153 -6.37 16.92 8.96
C ILE A 153 -5.97 16.65 10.41
N ARG A 154 -5.26 15.55 10.59
CA ARG A 154 -4.66 15.19 11.88
C ARG A 154 -3.16 15.07 11.73
N VAL A 155 -2.46 15.70 12.66
CA VAL A 155 -1.01 15.74 12.69
C VAL A 155 -0.55 15.13 14.00
N SER A 156 0.48 14.30 13.92
CA SER A 156 1.27 13.88 15.06
C SER A 156 2.53 14.74 15.13
N LEU A 157 2.85 15.24 16.31
CA LEU A 157 4.11 15.93 16.59
C LEU A 157 4.97 14.96 17.41
N PRO A 158 5.90 14.23 16.78
CA PRO A 158 6.80 13.34 17.51
C PRO A 158 7.75 14.17 18.39
N GLY A 159 7.44 14.25 19.69
CA GLY A 159 8.37 14.61 20.76
C GLY A 159 8.63 16.11 21.00
N LEU A 160 8.00 16.64 22.05
CA LEU A 160 8.66 17.60 22.96
C LEU A 160 9.84 16.94 23.74
N ASP A 161 10.05 15.62 23.58
CA ASP A 161 11.08 14.82 24.25
C ASP A 161 12.35 14.58 23.41
N ALA A 162 12.46 15.18 22.22
CA ALA A 162 13.61 15.05 21.32
C ALA A 162 14.16 16.41 20.87
N LEU A 163 14.28 17.36 21.82
CA LEU A 163 15.03 18.61 21.63
C LEU A 163 16.53 18.35 21.77
N ASP A 164 17.10 17.56 20.86
CA ASP A 164 18.55 17.52 20.68
C ASP A 164 18.90 16.98 19.28
N SER A 165 18.62 17.79 18.27
CA SER A 165 19.40 17.84 17.01
C SER A 165 18.79 18.89 16.09
N ASP A 166 19.66 19.60 15.36
CA ASP A 166 19.39 20.67 14.40
C ASP A 166 18.56 20.25 13.16
N ALA A 167 17.47 19.50 13.34
CA ALA A 167 16.60 19.05 12.28
C ALA A 167 15.38 19.97 12.14
N GLU A 168 15.59 21.14 11.53
CA GLU A 168 14.58 22.20 11.28
C GLU A 168 13.42 21.78 10.33
N LEU A 169 13.23 20.48 10.10
CA LEU A 169 12.25 19.95 9.15
C LEU A 169 11.58 18.63 9.60
N LEU A 170 11.72 18.22 10.86
CA LEU A 170 11.25 16.92 11.40
C LEU A 170 10.16 17.04 12.49
N ALA A 171 9.48 18.17 12.59
CA ALA A 171 8.58 18.43 13.73
C ALA A 171 7.18 17.81 13.61
N CYS A 172 6.76 17.30 12.43
CA CYS A 172 5.40 16.81 12.29
C CYS A 172 5.21 15.71 11.24
N GLN A 173 4.21 14.86 11.49
CA GLN A 173 3.77 13.78 10.61
C GLN A 173 2.25 13.87 10.41
N LEU A 174 1.82 13.92 9.16
CA LEU A 174 0.39 13.87 8.85
C LEU A 174 -0.14 12.44 9.01
N THR A 175 -1.09 12.24 9.91
CA THR A 175 -1.72 10.93 10.19
C THR A 175 -3.09 10.77 9.54
N ASN A 176 -3.73 11.88 9.14
CA ASN A 176 -4.99 11.87 8.42
C ASN A 176 -5.19 13.16 7.60
N GLY A 177 -6.13 13.18 6.65
CA GLY A 177 -6.46 14.36 5.86
C GLY A 177 -5.42 14.71 4.79
N TYR A 178 -4.68 13.71 4.29
CA TYR A 178 -3.69 13.87 3.23
C TYR A 178 -4.27 14.46 1.95
N ALA A 179 -5.49 14.06 1.58
CA ALA A 179 -6.19 14.61 0.43
C ALA A 179 -6.45 16.12 0.57
N ALA A 180 -6.99 16.57 1.70
CA ALA A 180 -7.17 18.01 1.95
C ALA A 180 -5.84 18.77 1.99
N ALA A 181 -4.81 18.22 2.63
CA ALA A 181 -3.49 18.86 2.67
C ALA A 181 -2.90 19.03 1.27
N MET A 182 -2.88 17.97 0.47
CA MET A 182 -2.37 18.03 -0.91
C MET A 182 -3.26 18.85 -1.84
N GLY A 183 -4.58 18.84 -1.62
CA GLY A 183 -5.54 19.67 -2.35
C GLY A 183 -5.25 21.16 -2.19
N ARG A 184 -5.04 21.64 -0.95
CA ARG A 184 -4.66 23.04 -0.70
C ARG A 184 -3.33 23.41 -1.37
N ILE A 185 -2.35 22.52 -1.31
CA ILE A 185 -1.05 22.72 -1.96
C ILE A 185 -1.23 22.79 -3.48
N ALA A 186 -2.01 21.88 -4.07
CA ALA A 186 -2.29 21.85 -5.49
C ALA A 186 -3.02 23.11 -5.97
N GLU A 187 -4.05 23.56 -5.24
CA GLU A 187 -4.79 24.80 -5.51
C GLU A 187 -3.85 26.01 -5.52
N ARG A 188 -3.02 26.16 -4.49
CA ARG A 188 -2.06 27.27 -4.41
C ARG A 188 -1.02 27.22 -5.52
N LEU A 189 -0.46 26.05 -5.80
CA LEU A 189 0.54 25.90 -6.87
C LEU A 189 -0.07 26.10 -8.27
N ALA A 190 -1.37 25.85 -8.45
CA ALA A 190 -2.08 26.11 -9.70
C ALA A 190 -2.18 27.61 -10.01
N GLU A 191 -2.13 28.48 -9.00
CA GLU A 191 -2.07 29.94 -9.15
C GLU A 191 -0.68 30.44 -9.57
N ASP A 192 0.36 29.60 -9.45
CA ASP A 192 1.73 29.96 -9.83
C ASP A 192 2.02 29.60 -11.31
N PRO A 193 2.14 30.60 -12.22
CA PRO A 193 2.41 30.36 -13.63
C PRO A 193 3.79 29.72 -13.89
N ARG A 194 4.71 29.73 -12.92
CA ARG A 194 6.02 29.08 -13.04
C ARG A 194 5.91 27.56 -13.03
N VAL A 195 4.87 27.02 -12.37
CA VAL A 195 4.69 25.59 -12.06
C VAL A 195 3.60 24.94 -12.91
N ALA A 196 2.60 25.72 -13.35
CA ALA A 196 1.50 25.24 -14.18
C ALA A 196 1.97 24.44 -15.42
N GLY A 197 1.38 23.26 -15.64
CA GLY A 197 1.68 22.38 -16.76
C GLY A 197 3.01 21.61 -16.67
N LYS A 198 3.78 21.77 -15.58
CA LYS A 198 5.07 21.09 -15.39
C LYS A 198 4.95 19.91 -14.42
N ALA A 199 5.96 19.04 -14.43
CA ALA A 199 5.99 17.85 -13.60
C ALA A 199 6.45 18.19 -12.18
N ALA A 200 5.52 18.19 -11.22
CA ALA A 200 5.81 18.41 -9.81
C ALA A 200 5.74 17.09 -9.03
N LEU A 201 6.80 16.79 -8.28
CA LEU A 201 6.87 15.62 -7.40
C LEU A 201 6.77 16.06 -5.94
N VAL A 202 5.89 15.43 -5.17
CA VAL A 202 5.84 15.62 -3.72
C VAL A 202 6.92 14.77 -3.06
N ALA A 203 7.74 15.38 -2.21
CA ALA A 203 8.71 14.68 -1.37
C ALA A 203 7.99 14.02 -0.18
N ASP A 204 7.27 12.93 -0.46
CA ASP A 204 6.54 12.10 0.49
C ASP A 204 6.33 10.68 -0.09
N SER A 205 5.66 9.80 0.64
CA SER A 205 5.33 8.43 0.18
C SER A 205 4.43 8.38 -1.06
N VAL A 206 3.64 9.43 -1.28
CA VAL A 206 2.70 9.57 -2.38
C VAL A 206 2.88 10.96 -3.00
N SER A 207 2.67 11.09 -4.31
CA SER A 207 2.76 12.35 -5.06
C SER A 207 1.53 12.53 -5.98
N PRO A 208 0.40 13.01 -5.44
CA PRO A 208 -0.88 13.04 -6.15
C PRO A 208 -1.12 14.31 -6.98
N LEU A 209 -0.19 15.28 -7.03
CA LEU A 209 -0.47 16.61 -7.59
C LEU A 209 -1.04 16.58 -9.02
N HIS A 210 -0.50 15.74 -9.91
CA HIS A 210 -1.00 15.58 -11.28
C HIS A 210 -2.45 15.07 -11.38
N LEU A 211 -3.01 14.52 -10.30
CA LEU A 211 -4.43 14.11 -10.21
C LEU A 211 -5.30 15.20 -9.57
N MET A 212 -4.70 16.21 -8.93
CA MET A 212 -5.42 17.20 -8.12
C MET A 212 -5.38 18.62 -8.72
N GLY A 213 -4.53 18.86 -9.72
CA GLY A 213 -4.37 20.17 -10.33
C GLY A 213 -3.72 20.13 -11.71
N PRO A 214 -3.36 21.29 -12.28
CA PRO A 214 -2.89 21.42 -13.66
C PRO A 214 -1.41 21.05 -13.82
N PHE A 215 -0.97 19.91 -13.28
CA PHE A 215 0.41 19.44 -13.33
C PHE A 215 0.57 18.30 -14.33
N ALA A 216 1.71 18.26 -15.02
CA ALA A 216 2.01 17.15 -15.91
C ALA A 216 2.33 15.88 -15.11
N PRO A 217 1.91 14.70 -15.58
CA PRO A 217 2.38 13.43 -15.03
C PRO A 217 3.89 13.31 -15.15
N ILE A 218 4.53 12.73 -14.13
CA ILE A 218 5.97 12.44 -14.17
C ILE A 218 6.21 11.29 -15.13
N ARG A 219 7.12 11.47 -16.09
CA ARG A 219 7.43 10.44 -17.07
C ARG A 219 8.01 9.20 -16.37
N HIS A 220 7.41 8.03 -16.62
CA HIS A 220 7.74 6.77 -15.93
C HIS A 220 7.61 6.84 -14.41
N GLY A 221 6.92 7.85 -13.87
CA GLY A 221 6.64 7.99 -12.46
C GLY A 221 5.39 7.23 -12.04
N ALA A 222 5.44 6.64 -10.85
CA ALA A 222 4.26 6.17 -10.14
C ALA A 222 3.78 7.26 -9.16
N VAL A 223 2.53 7.15 -8.72
CA VAL A 223 2.02 8.02 -7.64
C VAL A 223 2.73 7.73 -6.32
N TRP A 224 3.28 6.52 -6.13
CA TRP A 224 4.05 6.11 -4.95
C TRP A 224 5.54 6.24 -5.17
N TYR A 225 6.27 6.64 -4.14
CA TYR A 225 7.73 6.65 -4.15
C TYR A 225 8.30 5.35 -3.57
N TYR A 226 8.95 4.56 -4.43
CA TYR A 226 9.59 3.28 -4.07
C TYR A 226 11.12 3.39 -3.88
N GLY A 227 11.66 4.61 -3.84
CA GLY A 227 13.11 4.86 -3.78
C GLY A 227 13.75 5.12 -5.14
N GLY A 228 15.05 5.49 -5.11
CA GLY A 228 15.86 5.80 -6.29
C GLY A 228 15.68 7.23 -6.82
N THR A 229 16.52 7.61 -7.78
CA THR A 229 16.54 8.98 -8.34
C THR A 229 15.88 9.12 -9.70
N GLU A 230 15.45 8.02 -10.35
CA GLU A 230 14.92 8.06 -11.72
C GLU A 230 13.65 8.92 -11.84
N THR A 231 12.72 8.78 -10.90
CA THR A 231 11.51 9.63 -10.85
C THR A 231 11.83 11.05 -10.42
N LEU A 232 12.86 11.24 -9.60
CA LEU A 232 13.34 12.57 -9.19
C LEU A 232 13.89 13.33 -10.40
N ARG A 233 14.72 12.68 -11.22
CA ARG A 233 15.31 13.26 -12.45
C ARG A 233 14.26 13.64 -13.48
N ALA A 234 13.10 12.99 -13.50
CA ALA A 234 12.03 13.30 -14.43
C ALA A 234 11.13 14.48 -13.97
N ALA A 235 11.27 14.95 -12.73
CA ALA A 235 10.51 16.09 -12.21
C ALA A 235 11.15 17.43 -12.58
N ASP A 236 10.33 18.46 -12.77
CA ASP A 236 10.76 19.85 -12.93
C ASP A 236 10.82 20.56 -11.57
N PHE A 237 9.94 20.17 -10.64
CA PHE A 237 9.87 20.71 -9.29
C PHE A 237 9.73 19.63 -8.24
N ILE A 238 10.28 19.91 -7.06
CA ILE A 238 10.06 19.14 -5.85
C ILE A 238 9.25 19.99 -4.88
N VAL A 239 8.11 19.47 -4.45
CA VAL A 239 7.26 20.05 -3.42
C VAL A 239 7.53 19.27 -2.13
N ALA A 240 8.18 19.88 -1.16
CA ALA A 240 8.43 19.25 0.13
C ALA A 240 7.39 19.74 1.15
N PRO A 241 6.38 18.93 1.52
CA PRO A 241 5.43 19.33 2.56
C PRO A 241 6.17 19.61 3.85
N VAL A 242 5.74 20.64 4.58
CA VAL A 242 6.20 20.88 5.95
C VAL A 242 5.81 19.70 6.84
N CYS A 243 4.61 19.15 6.60
CA CYS A 243 4.08 17.97 7.30
C CYS A 243 3.86 16.77 6.36
N PRO A 244 4.89 15.94 6.12
CA PRO A 244 4.74 14.74 5.31
C PRO A 244 3.97 13.63 6.06
N THR A 245 3.35 12.72 5.32
CA THR A 245 2.80 11.46 5.87
C THR A 245 3.91 10.48 6.25
N ALA A 246 5.05 10.52 5.56
CA ALA A 246 6.22 9.71 5.82
C ALA A 246 7.48 10.58 5.93
N PRO A 247 7.80 11.13 7.11
CA PRO A 247 8.96 12.00 7.32
C PRO A 247 10.30 11.38 6.89
N ASN A 248 10.47 10.08 7.13
CA ASN A 248 11.63 9.30 6.70
C ASN A 248 11.75 9.24 5.17
N VAL A 249 10.62 9.10 4.46
CA VAL A 249 10.61 9.08 2.98
C VAL A 249 11.00 10.45 2.44
N ARG A 250 10.41 11.52 2.98
CA ARG A 250 10.77 12.90 2.61
C ARG A 250 12.26 13.16 2.80
N ALA A 251 12.81 12.80 3.96
CA ALA A 251 14.22 12.96 4.25
C ALA A 251 15.09 12.18 3.26
N ALA A 252 14.75 10.90 3.00
CA ALA A 252 15.48 10.07 2.05
C ALA A 252 15.42 10.60 0.61
N MET A 253 14.31 11.19 0.17
CA MET A 253 14.20 11.82 -1.14
C MET A 253 15.10 13.05 -1.25
N LEU A 254 15.08 13.94 -0.25
CA LEU A 254 15.91 15.14 -0.24
C LEU A 254 17.40 14.80 -0.14
N GLU A 255 17.76 13.77 0.62
CA GLU A 255 19.13 13.24 0.69
C GLU A 255 19.56 12.65 -0.66
N ALA A 256 18.72 11.82 -1.30
CA ALA A 256 19.02 11.24 -2.60
C ALA A 256 19.24 12.31 -3.70
N ILE A 257 18.56 13.45 -3.62
CA ILE A 257 18.78 14.58 -4.54
C ILE A 257 20.12 15.28 -4.25
N ARG A 258 20.46 15.46 -2.97
CA ARG A 258 21.74 16.08 -2.56
C ARG A 258 22.94 15.20 -2.92
N ASP A 259 22.77 13.88 -2.87
CA ASP A 259 23.82 12.91 -3.17
C ASP A 259 24.01 12.65 -4.68
N ASP A 260 23.02 12.99 -5.52
CA ASP A 260 23.13 12.88 -6.97
C ASP A 260 23.78 14.15 -7.56
N PRO A 261 25.04 14.10 -8.05
CA PRO A 261 25.73 15.28 -8.55
C PRO A 261 25.11 15.87 -9.82
N ALA A 262 24.21 15.14 -10.49
CA ALA A 262 23.46 15.62 -11.64
C ALA A 262 22.20 16.40 -11.25
N LEU A 263 21.91 16.55 -9.96
CA LEU A 263 20.72 17.23 -9.47
C LEU A 263 21.10 18.38 -8.53
N SER A 264 20.28 19.44 -8.55
CA SER A 264 20.40 20.55 -7.59
C SER A 264 19.01 21.07 -7.23
N LEU A 265 18.85 21.53 -6.00
CA LEU A 265 17.61 22.14 -5.53
C LEU A 265 17.82 23.64 -5.34
N THR A 266 16.97 24.43 -5.98
CA THR A 266 16.88 25.88 -5.72
C THR A 266 15.51 26.17 -5.16
N GLU A 267 15.45 26.70 -3.94
CA GLU A 267 14.19 27.14 -3.32
C GLU A 267 13.61 28.31 -4.12
N ILE A 268 12.33 28.21 -4.48
CA ILE A 268 11.62 29.23 -5.27
C ILE A 268 10.35 29.76 -4.61
N ASP A 269 9.82 29.04 -3.63
CA ASP A 269 8.74 29.49 -2.75
C ASP A 269 8.76 28.71 -1.42
N ARG A 270 8.27 29.35 -0.35
CA ARG A 270 8.13 28.76 0.97
C ARG A 270 6.88 29.26 1.64
N THR A 271 6.14 28.33 2.23
CA THR A 271 4.86 28.57 2.90
C THR A 271 4.80 27.78 4.20
N ASP A 272 3.72 27.97 4.97
CA ASP A 272 3.46 27.17 6.15
C ASP A 272 3.10 25.70 5.83
N ASP A 273 2.65 25.41 4.59
CA ASP A 273 2.24 24.07 4.16
C ASP A 273 3.38 23.31 3.43
N TYR A 274 4.26 24.00 2.71
CA TYR A 274 5.32 23.40 1.90
C TYR A 274 6.50 24.34 1.58
N VAL A 275 7.59 23.72 1.13
CA VAL A 275 8.71 24.38 0.42
C VAL A 275 8.75 23.87 -1.02
N LEU A 276 8.82 24.78 -1.98
CA LEU A 276 8.89 24.46 -3.40
C LEU A 276 10.32 24.70 -3.91
N TYR A 277 10.87 23.67 -4.55
CA TYR A 277 12.18 23.71 -5.17
C TYR A 277 12.07 23.53 -6.67
N ALA A 278 12.78 24.37 -7.43
CA ALA A 278 13.12 24.09 -8.81
C ALA A 278 14.25 23.06 -8.84
N LEU A 279 14.09 22.01 -9.66
CA LEU A 279 15.10 20.99 -9.85
C LEU A 279 16.02 21.40 -11.01
N GLY A 280 17.26 21.74 -10.70
CA GLY A 280 18.32 21.97 -11.69
C GLY A 280 18.97 20.66 -12.10
N ARG A 281 19.41 20.58 -13.36
CA ARG A 281 20.15 19.47 -13.98
C ARG A 281 21.36 20.00 -14.73
#